data_AF-I1YHR2-F1
#
_entry.id   AF-I1YHR2-F1
#
_cell.length_a   1.000
_cell.length_b   1.000
_cell.length_c   1.000
_cell.angle_alpha   90.00
_cell.angle_beta   90.00
_cell.angle_gamma   90.00
#
_symmetry.space_group_name_H-M   'P 1'
#
loop_
_entity.id
_entity.type
_entity.pdbx_description
1 polymer ?
#
loop_
_entity_poly.entity_id
_entity_poly.type
_entity_poly.pdbx_seq_one_letter_code
_entity_poly.pdbx_strand_id
1 'polypeptide(L)' 'MQDDIIELQTRLAFQDGIIDQLNQVVTRQQIQIDRLQRQLEKLSGQVENLHQAQLIRQADESPPPHY' A
#
# COMPACT_ATOMS: atom_id res chain seq x y z
N MET A 1 -32.22 37.04 -7.82
CA MET A 1 -31.67 36.68 -9.15
C MET A 1 -30.16 36.87 -9.19
N GLN A 2 -29.63 38.10 -9.10
CA GLN A 2 -28.19 38.34 -9.16
C GLN A 2 -27.46 37.88 -7.88
N ASP A 3 -28.08 38.10 -6.71
CA ASP A 3 -27.55 37.66 -5.42
C ASP A 3 -27.49 36.13 -5.30
N ASP A 4 -28.52 35.43 -5.81
CA ASP A 4 -28.56 33.96 -5.82
C ASP A 4 -27.42 33.37 -6.68
N ILE A 5 -27.10 34.01 -7.81
CA ILE A 5 -26.00 33.60 -8.69
C ILE A 5 -24.65 33.78 -7.99
N ILE A 6 -24.45 34.90 -7.29
CA ILE A 6 -23.21 35.18 -6.54
C ILE A 6 -23.03 34.18 -5.40
N GLU A 7 -24.11 33.84 -4.69
CA GLU A 7 -24.07 32.84 -3.63
C GLU A 7 -23.68 31.45 -4.19
N LEU A 8 -24.30 31.03 -5.29
CA LEU A 8 -23.97 29.76 -5.93
C LEU A 8 -22.52 29.71 -6.42
N GLN A 9 -22.02 30.78 -7.03
CA GLN A 9 -20.61 30.87 -7.46
C GLN A 9 -19.65 30.79 -6.27
N THR A 10 -19.98 31.44 -5.16
CA THR A 10 -19.19 31.39 -3.94
C THR A 10 -19.14 29.95 -3.40
N ARG A 11 -20.31 29.30 -3.29
CA ARG A 11 -20.40 27.89 -2.84
C ARG A 11 -19.66 26.95 -3.79
N LEU A 12 -19.68 27.20 -5.10
CA LEU A 12 -18.96 26.40 -6.08
C LEU A 12 -17.44 26.52 -5.87
N ALA A 13 -16.91 27.74 -5.75
CA ALA A 13 -15.50 27.97 -5.50
C ALA A 13 -15.00 27.30 -4.20
N PHE A 14 -15.83 27.30 -3.14
CA PHE A 14 -15.52 26.55 -1.92
C PHE A 14 -15.48 25.03 -2.16
N GLN A 15 -16.43 24.49 -2.92
CA GLN A 15 -16.46 23.07 -3.25
C GLN A 15 -15.28 22.65 -4.13
N ASP A 16 -14.87 23.46 -5.10
CA ASP A 16 -13.68 23.21 -5.92
C ASP A 16 -12.42 23.12 -5.03
N GLY A 17 -12.28 24.03 -4.07
CA GLY A 17 -11.18 23.98 -3.09
C GLY A 17 -11.22 22.71 -2.22
N ILE A 18 -12.40 22.24 -1.82
CA ILE A 18 -12.56 20.98 -1.08
C ILE A 18 -12.15 19.79 -1.95
N ILE A 19 -12.57 19.76 -3.22
CA ILE A 19 -12.22 18.69 -4.16
C ILE A 19 -10.70 18.59 -4.32
N ASP A 20 -10.01 19.72 -4.48
CA ASP A 20 -8.55 19.75 -4.58
C ASP A 20 -7.88 19.20 -3.32
N GLN A 21 -8.37 19.59 -2.13
CA GLN A 21 -7.85 19.08 -0.87
C GLN A 21 -8.06 17.56 -0.73
N LEU A 22 -9.24 17.07 -1.09
CA LEU A 22 -9.54 15.63 -1.06
C LEU A 22 -8.64 14.87 -2.04
N ASN A 23 -8.45 15.38 -3.26
CA ASN A 23 -7.56 14.77 -4.24
C ASN A 23 -6.11 14.67 -3.73
N GLN A 24 -5.61 15.72 -3.08
CA GLN A 24 -4.28 15.70 -2.47
C GLN A 24 -4.19 14.65 -1.35
N VAL A 25 -5.23 14.50 -0.51
CA VAL A 25 -5.27 13.48 0.54
C VAL A 25 -5.25 12.08 -0.07
N VAL A 26 -6.12 11.81 -1.06
CA VAL A 26 -6.21 10.51 -1.74
C VAL A 26 -4.88 10.16 -2.41
N THR A 27 -4.25 11.11 -3.10
CA THR A 27 -2.95 10.91 -3.74
C THR A 27 -1.87 10.54 -2.72
N ARG A 28 -1.81 11.23 -1.57
CA ARG A 28 -0.86 10.88 -0.50
C ARG A 28 -1.13 9.51 0.09
N GLN A 29 -2.40 9.14 0.27
CA GLN A 29 -2.79 7.81 0.75
C GLN A 29 -2.39 6.72 -0.25
N GLN A 30 -2.57 6.93 -1.56
CA GLN A 30 -2.15 5.97 -2.57
C GLN A 30 -0.64 5.72 -2.52
N ILE A 31 0.16 6.77 -2.41
CA ILE A 31 1.63 6.64 -2.26
C ILE A 31 2.00 5.82 -1.02
N GLN A 32 1.28 6.01 0.09
CA GLN A 32 1.50 5.22 1.31
C GLN A 32 1.13 3.75 1.12
N ILE A 33 0.01 3.47 0.45
CA ILE A 33 -0.43 2.10 0.13
C ILE A 33 0.60 1.40 -0.77
N ASP A 34 1.05 2.06 -1.84
CA ASP A 34 2.05 1.49 -2.76
C ASP A 34 3.37 1.19 -2.05
N ARG A 35 3.73 1.99 -1.04
CA ARG A 35 4.91 1.73 -0.20
C ARG A 35 4.70 0.50 0.68
N LEU A 36 3.54 0.37 1.31
CA LEU A 36 3.21 -0.77 2.17
C LEU A 36 3.13 -2.07 1.36
N GLN A 37 2.51 -2.04 0.18
CA GLN A 37 2.44 -3.20 -0.72
C GLN A 37 3.83 -3.73 -1.08
N ARG A 38 4.75 -2.85 -1.51
CA ARG A 38 6.15 -3.23 -1.80
C ARG A 38 6.88 -3.81 -0.60
N GLN A 39 6.61 -3.30 0.61
CA GLN A 39 7.19 -3.85 1.83
C GLN A 39 6.65 -5.25 2.15
N LEU A 40 5.35 -5.48 1.95
CA LEU A 40 4.72 -6.78 2.12
C LEU A 40 5.24 -7.81 1.11
N GLU A 41 5.38 -7.44 -0.17
CA GLU A 41 5.97 -8.30 -1.19
C GLU A 41 7.40 -8.73 -0.82
N LYS A 42 8.22 -7.77 -0.37
CA LYS A 42 9.57 -8.07 0.10
C LYS A 42 9.58 -9.02 1.29
N LEU A 43 8.68 -8.82 2.25
CA LEU A 43 8.56 -9.70 3.41
C LEU A 43 8.12 -11.11 3.00
N SER A 44 7.15 -11.23 2.10
CA SER A 44 6.70 -12.51 1.54
C SER A 44 7.86 -13.28 0.90
N GLY A 45 8.63 -12.60 0.05
CA GLY A 45 9.81 -13.21 -0.58
C GLY A 45 10.88 -13.63 0.44
N GLN A 46 11.07 -12.88 1.53
CA GLN A 46 11.98 -13.29 2.61
C GLN A 46 11.50 -14.56 3.31
N VAL A 47 10.20 -14.69 3.58
CA VAL A 47 9.60 -15.88 4.20
C VAL A 47 9.75 -17.10 3.28
N GLU A 48 9.48 -16.96 1.98
CA GLU A 48 9.67 -18.04 1.01
C GLU A 48 11.13 -18.51 0.93
N ASN A 49 12.07 -17.56 0.90
CA ASN A 49 13.51 -17.88 0.88
C ASN A 49 13.94 -18.64 2.14
N LEU A 50 13.45 -18.25 3.31
CA LEU A 50 13.73 -18.96 4.56
C LEU A 50 13.15 -20.38 4.55
N HIS A 51 11.94 -20.54 4.01
CA HIS A 51 11.32 -21.86 3.87
C HIS A 51 12.12 -22.76 2.92
N GLN A 52 12.54 -22.25 1.76
CA GLN A 52 13.39 -23.00 0.83
C GLN A 52 14.74 -23.39 1.46
N ALA A 53 15.39 -22.47 2.17
CA ALA A 53 16.64 -22.76 2.86
C ALA A 53 16.48 -23.87 3.91
N GLN A 54 15.33 -23.92 4.60
CA GLN A 54 15.02 -24.98 5.56
C GLN A 54 14.82 -26.34 4.87
N LEU A 55 14.14 -26.38 3.72
CA LEU A 55 13.96 -27.61 2.94
C LEU A 55 15.30 -28.15 2.40
N ILE A 56 16.18 -27.27 1.92
CA ILE A 56 17.53 -27.66 1.45
C ILE A 56 18.33 -28.28 2.60
N ARG A 57 18.30 -27.67 3.79
CA ARG A 57 18.98 -28.22 4.98
C ARG A 57 18.47 -29.61 5.37
N GLN A 58 17.15 -29.83 5.32
CA GLN A 58 16.57 -31.14 5.63
C GLN A 58 16.92 -32.21 4.59
N ALA A 59 17.06 -31.83 3.31
CA ALA A 59 17.48 -32.75 2.26
C ALA A 59 18.96 -33.14 2.33
N ASP A 60 19.80 -32.32 2.95
CA ASP A 60 21.26 -32.53 3.09
C ASP A 60 21.63 -33.30 4.38
N GLU A 61 20.67 -33.52 5.30
CA GLU A 61 20.86 -34.40 6.44
C GLU A 61 20.74 -35.87 6.00
N SER A 62 21.89 -36.55 5.83
CA SER A 62 21.91 -38.01 5.64
C SER A 62 21.30 -38.72 6.85
N PRO A 63 20.45 -39.75 6.66
CA PRO A 63 19.79 -40.42 7.76
C PRO A 63 20.83 -40.94 8.76
N PRO A 64 20.58 -40.78 10.08
CA PRO A 64 21.55 -41.15 11.11
C PRO A 64 21.88 -42.65 11.02
N PRO A 65 23.15 -43.05 11.19
CA PRO A 65 23.54 -44.44 11.16
C PRO A 65 22.83 -45.19 12.29
N HIS A 66 22.01 -46.17 11.93
CA HIS A 66 21.43 -47.11 12.89
C HIS A 66 22.52 -48.10 13.33
N TYR A 67 22.92 -48.04 14.61
CA TYR A 67 23.83 -48.98 15.29
C TYR A 67 23.04 -49.97 16.15
#